data_AF-A0A9E0X2D7-F1
#
_entry.id   AF-A0A9E0X2D7-F1
#
_cell.length_a   1.000
_cell.length_b   1.000
_cell.length_c   1.000
_cell.angle_alpha   90.00
_cell.angle_beta   90.00
_cell.angle_gamma   90.00
#
_symmetry.space_group_name_H-M   'P 1'
#
loop_
_entity.id
_entity.type
_entity.pdbx_description
1 polymer ?
#
loop_
_entity_poly.entity_id
_entity_poly.type
_entity_poly.pdbx_seq_one_letter_code
_entity_poly.pdbx_strand_id
1 'polypeptide(L)'
;MNMKARRSAFYRLIAETAARVAASLGLPSDHADHVGCAIADEIAQEMGGQVLSFPKDDRYQLSAREQEIMAVRTAGASFAEIAKRFGMTENGVRKLIKRAQSRSDDPDQPDLF
;
A
#
# COMPACT_ATOMS: atom_id res chain seq x y z
N MET A 1 -3.82 -24.94 -6.08
CA MET A 1 -2.50 -24.65 -5.46
C MET A 1 -2.63 -24.73 -3.95
N ASN A 2 -1.80 -25.52 -3.27
CA ASN A 2 -1.86 -25.66 -1.80
C ASN A 2 -1.25 -24.42 -1.10
N MET A 3 -1.47 -24.28 0.22
CA MET A 3 -1.01 -23.10 0.97
C MET A 3 0.52 -22.95 0.96
N LYS A 4 1.27 -24.05 1.01
CA LYS A 4 2.74 -24.03 0.92
C LYS A 4 3.21 -23.43 -0.40
N ALA A 5 2.60 -23.83 -1.51
CA ALA A 5 2.91 -23.32 -2.84
C ALA A 5 2.51 -21.84 -3.00
N ARG A 6 1.41 -21.40 -2.37
CA ARG A 6 1.04 -19.96 -2.31
C ARG A 6 2.08 -19.13 -1.57
N ARG A 7 2.57 -19.61 -0.42
CA ARG A 7 3.64 -18.91 0.32
C ARG A 7 4.93 -18.82 -0.48
N SER A 8 5.36 -19.93 -1.09
CA SER A 8 6.56 -19.92 -1.94
C SER A 8 6.42 -18.98 -3.14
N ALA A 9 5.24 -18.94 -3.79
CA ALA A 9 4.98 -18.01 -4.86
C ALA A 9 4.97 -16.54 -4.38
N PHE A 10 4.48 -16.28 -3.18
CA PHE A 10 4.50 -14.96 -2.57
C PHE A 10 5.92 -14.45 -2.29
N TYR A 11 6.77 -15.27 -1.66
CA TYR A 11 8.18 -14.90 -1.44
C TYR A 11 8.96 -14.71 -2.74
N ARG A 12 8.66 -15.52 -3.77
CA ARG A 12 9.23 -15.31 -5.09
C ARG A 12 8.82 -13.96 -5.69
N LEU A 13 7.54 -13.60 -5.57
CA LEU A 13 7.04 -12.30 -6.04
C LEU A 13 7.74 -11.13 -5.34
N ILE A 14 7.99 -11.25 -4.03
CA ILE A 14 8.76 -10.27 -3.26
C ILE A 14 10.19 -10.17 -3.82
N ALA A 15 10.90 -11.29 -3.93
CA ALA A 15 12.27 -11.32 -4.42
C ALA A 15 12.40 -10.71 -5.82
N GLU A 16 11.54 -11.11 -6.75
CA GLU A 16 11.52 -10.59 -8.12
C GLU A 16 11.17 -9.09 -8.18
N THR A 17 10.31 -8.61 -7.27
CA THR A 17 9.95 -7.19 -7.21
C THR A 17 11.10 -6.36 -6.65
N ALA A 18 11.71 -6.81 -5.56
CA ALA A 18 12.87 -6.17 -4.96
C ALA A 18 14.07 -6.13 -5.90
N ALA A 19 14.38 -7.24 -6.59
CA ALA A 19 15.45 -7.30 -7.58
C ALA A 19 15.20 -6.31 -8.74
N ARG A 20 13.95 -6.23 -9.23
CA ARG A 20 13.60 -5.28 -10.29
C ARG A 20 13.77 -3.83 -9.86
N VAL A 21 13.40 -3.51 -8.62
CA VAL A 21 13.62 -2.17 -8.05
C VAL A 21 15.11 -1.89 -7.90
N ALA A 22 15.89 -2.82 -7.35
CA ALA A 22 17.33 -2.68 -7.21
C ALA A 22 18.04 -2.45 -8.56
N ALA A 23 17.66 -3.22 -9.59
CA ALA A 23 18.16 -3.03 -10.95
C ALA A 23 17.78 -1.66 -11.52
N SER A 24 16.56 -1.18 -11.26
CA SER A 24 16.12 0.16 -11.69
C SER A 24 16.91 1.31 -11.03
N LEU A 25 17.52 1.04 -9.87
CA LEU A 25 18.41 1.97 -9.16
C LEU A 25 19.88 1.87 -9.62
N GLY A 26 20.16 1.03 -10.62
CA GLY A 26 21.49 0.91 -11.24
C GLY A 26 22.38 -0.19 -10.64
N LEU A 27 21.84 -1.09 -9.80
CA LEU A 27 22.63 -2.23 -9.32
C LEU A 27 22.87 -3.24 -10.46
N PRO A 28 24.07 -3.85 -10.54
CA PRO A 28 24.32 -4.98 -11.44
C PRO A 28 23.34 -6.14 -11.18
N SER A 29 22.99 -6.90 -12.22
CA SER A 29 22.00 -7.99 -12.12
C SER A 29 22.27 -8.93 -10.95
N ASP A 30 23.51 -9.40 -10.81
CA ASP A 30 23.88 -10.33 -9.74
C ASP A 30 23.65 -9.74 -8.33
N HIS A 31 23.88 -8.44 -8.16
CA HIS A 31 23.65 -7.74 -6.89
C HIS A 31 22.17 -7.49 -6.67
N ALA A 32 21.42 -7.13 -7.72
CA ALA A 32 19.99 -6.94 -7.66
C ALA A 32 19.25 -8.24 -7.28
N ASP A 33 19.63 -9.37 -7.87
CA ASP A 33 19.09 -10.68 -7.55
C ASP A 33 19.40 -11.06 -6.10
N HIS A 34 20.62 -10.83 -5.64
CA HIS A 34 21.00 -11.07 -4.24
C HIS A 34 20.17 -10.21 -3.28
N VAL A 35 19.99 -8.91 -3.57
CA VAL A 35 19.12 -8.04 -2.77
C VAL A 35 17.68 -8.56 -2.73
N GLY A 36 17.16 -9.04 -3.86
CA GLY A 36 15.82 -9.64 -3.93
C GLY A 36 15.68 -10.86 -3.01
N CYS A 37 16.62 -11.79 -3.09
CA CYS A 37 16.63 -12.97 -2.22
C CYS A 37 16.74 -12.60 -0.73
N ALA A 38 17.66 -11.69 -0.38
CA ALA A 38 17.88 -11.26 1.00
C ALA A 38 16.61 -10.65 1.62
N ILE A 39 15.91 -9.77 0.89
CA ILE A 39 14.66 -9.16 1.35
C ILE A 39 13.56 -10.21 1.55
N ALA A 40 13.45 -11.20 0.65
CA ALA A 40 12.46 -12.25 0.80
C ALA A 40 12.74 -13.15 2.02
N ASP A 41 14.01 -13.43 2.31
CA ASP A 41 14.43 -14.20 3.47
C ASP A 41 14.21 -13.44 4.78
N GLU A 42 14.54 -12.15 4.84
CA GLU A 42 14.26 -11.28 6.00
C GLU A 42 12.76 -11.24 6.30
N ILE A 43 11.92 -11.01 5.29
CA ILE A 43 10.46 -11.00 5.47
C ILE A 43 9.96 -12.37 5.94
N ALA A 44 10.51 -13.47 5.41
CA ALA A 44 10.12 -14.81 5.85
C ALA A 44 10.49 -15.08 7.31
N GLN A 45 11.60 -14.53 7.78
CA GLN A 45 12.05 -14.63 9.17
C GLN A 45 11.19 -13.77 10.10
N GLU A 46 10.93 -12.50 9.74
CA GLU A 46 10.13 -11.58 10.56
C GLU A 46 8.65 -11.98 10.64
N MET A 47 8.09 -12.47 9.53
CA MET A 47 6.67 -12.86 9.44
C MET A 47 6.44 -14.33 9.84
N GLY A 48 7.48 -15.02 10.33
CA GLY A 48 7.41 -16.41 10.75
C GLY A 48 6.33 -16.63 11.83
N GLY A 49 5.42 -17.57 11.59
CA GLY A 49 4.35 -17.92 12.54
C GLY A 49 3.11 -17.03 12.49
N GLN A 50 3.12 -15.96 11.69
CA GLN A 50 1.98 -15.07 11.52
C GLN A 50 1.06 -15.53 10.38
N VAL A 51 -0.23 -15.16 10.47
CA VAL A 51 -1.21 -15.33 9.39
C VAL A 51 -1.75 -13.97 9.01
N LEU A 52 -1.23 -13.43 7.89
CA LEU A 52 -1.68 -12.16 7.34
C LEU A 52 -2.72 -12.39 6.24
N SER A 53 -3.81 -11.63 6.31
CA SER A 53 -4.80 -11.54 5.23
C SER A 53 -4.50 -10.29 4.41
N PHE A 54 -4.47 -10.44 3.08
CA PHE A 54 -4.32 -9.33 2.14
C PHE A 54 -5.68 -9.07 1.48
N PRO A 55 -6.49 -8.11 1.96
CA PRO A 55 -7.80 -7.85 1.39
C PRO A 55 -7.66 -7.28 -0.02
N LYS A 56 -8.52 -7.73 -0.94
CA LYS A 56 -8.49 -7.35 -2.36
C LYS A 56 -8.54 -5.83 -2.61
N ASP A 57 -9.19 -5.09 -1.71
CA ASP A 57 -9.44 -3.65 -1.84
C ASP A 57 -8.60 -2.79 -0.88
N ASP A 58 -7.64 -3.39 -0.17
CA ASP A 58 -6.78 -2.65 0.75
C ASP A 58 -5.59 -2.04 0.01
N ARG A 59 -5.69 -0.73 -0.27
CA ARG A 59 -4.62 0.03 -0.93
C ARG A 59 -3.62 0.52 0.11
N TYR A 60 -2.42 -0.06 0.14
CA TYR A 60 -1.32 0.28 1.04
C TYR A 60 -0.96 1.78 1.09
N GLN A 61 -1.12 2.52 -0.02
CA GLN A 61 -0.95 3.97 -0.06
C GLN A 61 -2.17 4.65 -0.68
N LEU A 62 -2.50 5.86 -0.20
CA LEU A 62 -3.37 6.77 -0.93
C LEU A 62 -2.67 7.08 -2.26
N SER A 63 -3.35 6.81 -3.37
CA SER A 63 -2.88 7.26 -4.68
C SER A 63 -2.68 8.78 -4.68
N ALA A 64 -1.79 9.30 -5.54
CA ALA A 64 -1.57 10.74 -5.66
C ALA A 64 -2.88 11.54 -5.85
N ARG A 65 -3.85 10.95 -6.57
CA ARG A 65 -5.21 11.49 -6.73
C ARG A 65 -5.99 11.56 -5.42
N GLU A 66 -5.92 10.52 -4.60
CA GLU A 66 -6.58 10.48 -3.28
C GLU A 66 -5.94 11.50 -2.32
N GLN A 67 -4.61 11.69 -2.38
CA GLN A 67 -3.90 12.71 -1.61
C GLN A 67 -4.34 14.13 -2.02
N GLU A 68 -4.47 14.42 -3.32
CA GLU A 68 -4.95 15.72 -3.80
C GLU A 68 -6.40 16.00 -3.37
N ILE A 69 -7.26 14.98 -3.46
CA ILE A 69 -8.65 15.07 -2.99
C ILE A 69 -8.70 15.39 -1.49
N MET A 70 -7.84 14.75 -0.69
CA MET A 70 -7.73 15.04 0.74
C MET A 70 -7.20 16.44 1.01
N ALA A 71 -6.19 16.93 0.28
CA ALA A 71 -5.67 18.28 0.44
C ALA A 71 -6.75 19.35 0.14
N VAL A 72 -7.50 19.17 -0.96
CA VAL A 72 -8.62 20.06 -1.33
C VAL A 72 -9.74 20.00 -0.29
N ARG A 73 -10.00 18.83 0.31
CA ARG A 73 -10.96 18.68 1.40
C ARG A 73 -10.50 19.40 2.67
N THR A 74 -9.24 19.26 3.07
CA THR A 74 -8.67 19.94 4.24
C THR A 74 -8.66 21.46 4.06
N ALA A 75 -8.52 21.95 2.83
CA ALA A 75 -8.64 23.37 2.48
C ALA A 75 -10.10 23.91 2.55
N GLY A 76 -11.09 23.07 2.85
CA GLY A 76 -12.48 23.49 3.11
C GLY A 76 -13.47 23.27 1.96
N ALA A 77 -13.05 22.64 0.86
CA ALA A 77 -13.96 22.37 -0.26
C ALA A 77 -15.10 21.41 0.14
N SER A 78 -16.30 21.68 -0.37
CA SER A 78 -17.47 20.82 -0.21
C SER A 78 -17.34 19.52 -1.03
N PHE A 79 -18.10 18.49 -0.64
CA PHE A 79 -18.14 17.23 -1.39
C PHE A 79 -18.60 17.42 -2.84
N ALA A 80 -19.51 18.38 -3.09
CA ALA A 80 -20.01 18.71 -4.41
C ALA A 80 -18.93 19.34 -5.31
N GLU A 81 -18.13 20.25 -4.76
CA GLU A 81 -17.02 20.89 -5.50
C GLU A 81 -15.93 19.89 -5.85
N ILE A 82 -15.58 19.01 -4.90
CA ILE A 82 -14.61 17.94 -5.12
C ILE A 82 -15.14 16.96 -6.18
N ALA A 83 -16.41 16.57 -6.07
CA ALA A 83 -17.06 15.68 -7.02
C ALA A 83 -16.99 16.24 -8.45
N LYS A 84 -17.32 17.53 -8.63
CA LYS A 84 -17.23 18.22 -9.91
C LYS A 84 -15.79 18.33 -10.42
N ARG A 85 -14.85 18.73 -9.55
CA ARG A 85 -13.44 18.94 -9.91
C ARG A 85 -12.74 17.66 -10.34
N PHE A 86 -13.04 16.54 -9.69
CA PHE A 86 -12.37 15.26 -9.93
C PHE A 86 -13.19 14.27 -10.76
N GLY A 87 -14.34 14.69 -11.31
CA GLY A 87 -15.22 13.82 -12.12
C GLY A 87 -15.73 12.61 -11.33
N MET A 88 -16.11 12.82 -10.07
CA MET A 88 -16.60 11.78 -9.15
C MET A 88 -18.04 12.05 -8.75
N THR A 89 -18.73 11.04 -8.23
CA THR A 89 -20.00 11.25 -7.52
C THR A 89 -19.72 11.70 -6.09
N GLU A 90 -20.59 12.50 -5.48
CA GLU A 90 -20.45 12.92 -4.07
C GLU A 90 -20.33 11.72 -3.12
N ASN A 91 -21.09 10.65 -3.39
CA ASN A 91 -21.00 9.42 -2.61
C ASN A 91 -19.62 8.75 -2.76
N GLY A 92 -19.02 8.79 -3.96
CA GLY A 92 -17.66 8.32 -4.21
C GLY A 92 -16.62 9.12 -3.42
N VAL A 93 -16.76 10.45 -3.37
CA VAL A 93 -15.88 11.34 -2.61
C VAL A 93 -16.00 11.06 -1.10
N ARG A 94 -17.23 10.90 -0.57
CA ARG A 94 -17.46 10.57 0.85
C ARG A 94 -16.81 9.24 1.25
N LYS A 95 -16.95 8.20 0.43
CA LYS A 95 -16.32 6.89 0.68
C LYS A 95 -14.80 6.97 0.67
N LEU A 96 -14.24 7.75 -0.25
CA LEU A 96 -12.80 7.97 -0.35
C LEU A 96 -12.27 8.65 0.90
N ILE A 97 -12.90 9.75 1.33
CA ILE A 97 -12.50 10.47 2.54
C ILE A 97 -12.63 9.58 3.77
N LYS A 98 -13.73 8.83 3.92
CA LYS A 98 -13.91 7.88 5.02
C LYS A 98 -12.79 6.83 5.07
N ARG A 99 -12.40 6.30 3.91
CA ARG A 99 -11.29 5.33 3.80
C ARG A 99 -9.94 5.96 4.14
N ALA A 100 -9.72 7.21 3.73
CA ALA A 100 -8.50 7.94 4.04
C ALA A 100 -8.40 8.26 5.55
N GLN A 101 -9.51 8.61 6.18
CA GLN A 101 -9.60 8.86 7.62
C GLN A 101 -9.41 7.57 8.44
N SER A 102 -10.02 6.46 8.04
CA SER A 102 -9.80 5.17 8.70
C SER A 102 -8.38 4.62 8.55
N ARG A 103 -7.53 5.27 7.77
CA ARG A 103 -6.09 4.95 7.63
C ARG A 103 -5.19 5.88 8.44
N SER A 104 -5.67 7.09 8.76
CA SER A 104 -4.99 8.00 9.68
C SER A 104 -5.28 7.66 11.14
N ASP A 105 -6.37 6.93 11.42
CA ASP A 105 -6.65 6.31 12.73
C ASP A 105 -5.76 5.07 12.92
N ASP A 106 -4.45 5.28 12.87
CA ASP A 106 -3.45 4.30 13.28
C ASP A 106 -3.60 4.05 14.79
N PRO A 107 -3.79 2.81 15.27
CA PRO A 107 -3.93 2.51 16.71
C PRO A 107 -2.71 2.91 17.58
N ASP A 108 -1.60 3.30 16.97
CA ASP A 108 -0.40 3.84 17.65
C ASP A 108 -0.44 5.36 17.88
N GLN A 109 -1.50 6.08 17.47
CA GLN A 109 -1.68 7.48 17.86
C GLN A 109 -2.45 7.53 19.19
N PRO A 110 -1.81 7.82 20.35
CA PRO A 110 -2.54 8.00 21.58
C PRO A 110 -3.51 9.18 21.41
N ASP A 111 -4.77 8.94 21.75
CA ASP A 111 -5.83 9.95 21.83
C ASP A 111 -5.28 11.20 22.54
N LEU A 112 -5.12 12.29 21.78
CA LEU A 112 -4.91 13.61 22.35
C LEU A 112 -6.29 14.23 22.57
N PHE A 113 -6.86 13.88 23.72
CA PHE A 113 -7.92 14.55 24.50
C PHE A 113 -9.18 15.05 23.77
#